data_AF-A0A2Z2M4J1-F1
#
_entry.id   AF-A0A2Z2M4J1-F1
#
_cell.length_a   1.000
_cell.length_b   1.000
_cell.length_c   1.000
_cell.angle_alpha   90.00
_cell.angle_beta   90.00
_cell.angle_gamma   90.00
#
_symmetry.space_group_name_H-M   'P 1'
#
loop_
_entity.id
_entity.type
_entity.pdbx_description
1 polymer ?
#
loop_
_entity_poly.entity_id
_entity_poly.type
_entity_poly.pdbx_seq_one_letter_code
_entity_poly.pdbx_strand_id
1 'polypeptide(L)'
;MDFALFMERYGYKILLGLFALIIVGFFAFLGLWVYAMFRFLGAIAAVVILGYALYAFIVQRRVLDAQAEAHGKYFYDPKYGKKR
;
A
#
# COMPACT_ATOMS: atom_id res chain seq x y z
N MET A 1 -32.40 2.12 -21.00
CA MET A 1 -31.23 1.36 -21.46
C MET A 1 -30.72 0.61 -20.24
N ASP A 2 -30.63 -0.72 -20.31
CA ASP A 2 -30.24 -1.54 -19.15
C ASP A 2 -28.80 -1.19 -18.74
N PHE A 3 -28.56 -0.97 -17.45
CA PHE A 3 -27.24 -0.64 -16.92
C PHE A 3 -26.24 -1.77 -17.19
N ALA A 4 -26.72 -3.02 -17.21
CA ALA A 4 -25.91 -4.18 -17.59
C ALA A 4 -25.35 -4.04 -19.01
N LEU A 5 -26.19 -3.65 -19.98
CA LEU A 5 -25.79 -3.47 -21.38
C LEU A 5 -24.83 -2.28 -21.56
N PHE A 6 -24.97 -1.23 -20.73
CA PHE A 6 -24.02 -0.11 -20.69
C PHE A 6 -22.65 -0.54 -20.14
N MET A 7 -22.64 -1.32 -19.05
CA MET A 7 -21.41 -1.82 -18.44
C MET A 7 -20.61 -2.71 -19.39
N GLU A 8 -21.31 -3.62 -20.06
CA GLU A 8 -20.73 -4.54 -21.04
C GLU A 8 -20.07 -3.81 -22.20
N ARG A 9 -20.71 -2.74 -22.71
CA ARG A 9 -20.22 -2.04 -23.91
C ARG A 9 -19.18 -0.95 -23.60
N TYR A 10 -19.32 -0.26 -22.47
CA TYR A 10 -18.49 0.92 -22.13
C TYR A 10 -17.98 0.94 -20.69
N GLY A 11 -18.78 0.49 -19.72
CA GLY A 11 -18.47 0.68 -18.30
C GLY A 11 -17.18 0.02 -17.83
N TYR A 12 -16.88 -1.21 -18.26
CA TYR A 12 -15.63 -1.88 -17.86
C TYR A 12 -14.37 -1.17 -18.36
N LYS A 13 -14.40 -0.61 -19.57
CA LYS A 13 -13.27 0.16 -20.13
C LYS A 13 -13.06 1.46 -19.37
N ILE A 14 -14.14 2.12 -18.99
CA ILE A 14 -14.09 3.35 -18.16
C ILE A 14 -13.54 3.03 -16.77
N LEU A 15 -14.01 1.95 -16.14
CA LEU A 15 -13.50 1.50 -14.83
C LEU A 15 -12.02 1.16 -14.89
N LEU A 16 -11.58 0.45 -15.93
CA LEU A 16 -10.16 0.16 -16.14
C LEU A 16 -9.35 1.44 -16.32
N GLY A 17 -9.84 2.39 -17.10
CA GLY A 17 -9.20 3.69 -17.29
C GLY A 17 -9.09 4.49 -15.99
N LEU A 18 -10.14 4.53 -15.18
CA LEU A 18 -10.13 5.17 -13.87
C LEU A 18 -9.15 4.49 -12.90
N PHE A 19 -9.14 3.16 -12.89
CA PHE A 19 -8.19 2.39 -12.08
C PHE A 19 -6.74 2.67 -12.49
N ALA A 20 -6.46 2.67 -13.80
CA ALA A 20 -5.16 3.03 -14.33
C ALA A 20 -4.78 4.48 -13.97
N LEU A 21 -5.71 5.42 -14.07
CA LEU A 21 -5.51 6.82 -13.68
C LEU A 21 -5.11 6.95 -12.20
N ILE A 22 -5.78 6.20 -11.31
CA ILE A 22 -5.45 6.19 -9.88
C ILE A 22 -4.04 5.65 -9.66
N ILE A 23 -3.68 4.54 -10.32
CA ILE A 23 -2.33 3.95 -10.22
C ILE A 23 -1.28 4.95 -10.71
N VAL A 24 -1.49 5.55 -11.88
CA VAL A 24 -0.58 6.54 -12.46
C VAL A 24 -0.47 7.76 -11.54
N GLY A 25 -1.58 8.26 -11.00
CA GLY A 25 -1.61 9.38 -10.06
C GLY A 25 -0.84 9.07 -8.78
N PHE A 26 -0.97 7.86 -8.25
CA PHE A 26 -0.22 7.41 -7.08
C PHE A 26 1.30 7.42 -7.34
N PHE A 27 1.75 6.84 -8.45
CA PHE A 27 3.17 6.85 -8.80
C PHE A 27 3.70 8.25 -9.14
N ALA A 28 2.91 9.08 -9.82
CA ALA A 28 3.26 10.46 -10.12
C ALA A 28 3.44 11.28 -8.83
N PHE A 29 2.53 11.11 -7.86
CA PHE A 29 2.62 11.77 -6.56
C PHE A 29 3.87 11.31 -5.78
N LEU A 30 4.13 10.00 -5.72
CA LEU A 30 5.35 9.47 -5.12
C LEU A 30 6.62 10.03 -5.79
N GLY A 31 6.65 10.05 -7.13
CA GLY A 31 7.76 10.60 -7.89
C GLY A 31 7.99 12.08 -7.62
N LEU A 32 6.92 12.88 -7.54
CA LEU A 32 6.99 14.30 -7.17
C LEU A 32 7.52 14.50 -5.76
N TRP A 33 7.10 13.67 -4.81
CA TRP A 33 7.58 13.74 -3.43
C TRP A 33 9.08 13.44 -3.34
N VAL A 34 9.54 12.38 -4.00
CA VAL A 34 10.97 12.04 -4.08
C VAL A 34 11.74 13.17 -4.76
N TYR A 35 11.27 13.67 -5.90
CA TYR A 35 11.88 14.81 -6.59
C TYR A 35 11.99 16.04 -5.69
N ALA A 36 10.92 16.40 -4.97
CA ALA A 36 10.92 17.51 -4.04
C ALA A 36 11.96 17.32 -2.93
N MET A 37 12.05 16.13 -2.33
CA MET A 37 13.08 15.83 -1.34
C MET A 37 14.49 16.06 -1.88
N PHE A 38 14.81 15.53 -3.07
CA PHE A 38 16.12 15.75 -3.69
C PHE A 38 16.34 17.21 -4.07
N ARG A 39 15.30 17.94 -4.50
CA ARG A 39 15.40 19.35 -4.88
C ARG A 39 15.73 20.26 -3.71
N PHE A 40 15.22 19.95 -2.51
CA PHE A 40 15.42 20.76 -1.30
C PHE A 40 16.58 20.28 -0.43
N LEU A 41 16.79 18.97 -0.31
CA LEU A 41 17.77 18.37 0.61
C LEU A 41 19.02 17.83 -0.12
N GLY A 42 19.02 17.78 -1.46
CA GLY A 42 20.14 17.28 -2.24
C GLY A 42 20.49 15.83 -1.90
N ALA A 43 21.78 15.54 -1.73
CA ALA A 43 22.26 14.18 -1.42
C ALA A 43 21.79 13.66 -0.05
N ILE A 44 21.43 14.55 0.89
CA ILE A 44 20.92 14.14 2.21
C ILE A 44 19.58 13.39 2.05
N ALA A 45 18.77 13.72 1.04
CA ALA A 45 17.54 13.00 0.74
C ALA A 45 17.78 11.49 0.54
N ALA A 46 18.85 11.11 -0.15
CA ALA A 46 19.18 9.70 -0.38
C ALA A 46 19.46 8.97 0.94
N VAL A 47 20.20 9.60 1.86
CA VAL A 47 20.50 9.03 3.18
C VAL A 47 19.22 8.87 4.01
N VAL A 48 18.34 9.86 4.00
CA VAL A 48 17.06 9.81 4.72
C VAL A 48 16.16 8.71 4.15
N ILE A 49 16.01 8.63 2.83
CA ILE A 49 15.19 7.63 2.16
C ILE A 49 15.74 6.22 2.44
N LEU A 50 17.05 6.02 2.29
CA LEU A 50 17.68 4.72 2.57
C LEU A 50 17.58 4.34 4.05
N GLY A 51 17.82 5.29 4.95
CA GLY A 51 17.70 5.06 6.39
C GLY A 51 16.28 4.68 6.79
N TYR A 52 15.28 5.38 6.27
CA TYR A 52 13.87 5.05 6.49
C TYR A 52 13.51 3.68 5.90
N ALA A 53 13.94 3.37 4.67
CA ALA A 53 13.71 2.08 4.05
C ALA A 53 14.30 0.94 4.88
N LEU A 54 15.55 1.07 5.33
CA LEU A 54 16.19 0.08 6.20
C LEU A 54 15.43 -0.10 7.52
N TYR A 55 15.03 1.00 8.16
CA TYR A 55 14.21 0.95 9.38
C TYR A 55 12.88 0.23 9.14
N ALA A 56 12.17 0.56 8.06
CA ALA A 56 10.91 -0.08 7.70
C ALA A 56 11.10 -1.59 7.47
N PHE A 57 12.13 -2.00 6.75
CA PHE A 57 12.41 -3.42 6.49
C PHE A 57 12.82 -4.20 7.75
N ILE A 58 13.57 -3.60 8.66
CA ILE A 58 14.12 -4.29 9.84
C ILE A 58 13.12 -4.28 10.99
N VAL A 59 12.51 -3.12 11.26
CA VAL A 59 11.68 -2.90 12.44
C VAL A 59 10.21 -3.05 12.10
N GLN A 60 9.72 -2.30 11.11
CA GLN A 60 8.30 -2.27 10.80
C GLN A 60 7.80 -3.63 10.29
N ARG A 61 8.63 -4.37 9.54
CA ARG A 61 8.34 -5.76 9.17
C ARG A 61 8.04 -6.64 10.39
N ARG A 62 8.88 -6.59 11.42
CA ARG A 62 8.69 -7.40 12.64
C ARG A 62 7.40 -7.03 13.36
N VAL A 63 7.07 -5.74 13.38
CA VAL A 63 5.81 -5.26 13.96
C VAL A 63 4.62 -5.80 13.18
N LEU A 64 4.66 -5.78 11.85
CA LEU A 64 3.61 -6.32 11.00
C LEU A 64 3.47 -7.84 11.15
N ASP A 65 4.58 -8.57 11.21
CA ASP A 65 4.59 -10.02 11.44
C ASP A 65 3.97 -10.37 12.80
N ALA A 66 4.35 -9.65 13.86
CA ALA A 66 3.78 -9.84 15.19
C ALA A 66 2.29 -9.47 15.25
N GLN A 67 1.87 -8.41 14.55
CA GLN A 67 0.46 -8.08 14.43
C GLN A 67 -0.32 -9.15 13.67
N ALA A 68 0.22 -9.68 12.58
CA ALA A 68 -0.39 -10.75 11.81
C ALA A 68 -0.55 -12.02 12.67
N GLU A 69 0.48 -12.39 13.43
CA GLU A 69 0.45 -13.54 14.33
C GLU A 69 -0.56 -13.35 15.47
N ALA A 70 -0.57 -12.17 16.10
CA ALA A 70 -1.57 -11.83 17.11
C ALA A 70 -2.98 -11.92 16.52
N HIS A 71 -3.23 -11.31 15.36
CA HIS A 71 -4.54 -11.37 14.72
C HIS A 71 -4.95 -12.81 14.40
N GLY A 72 -4.02 -13.61 13.86
CA GLY A 72 -4.19 -15.06 13.66
C GLY A 72 -4.64 -15.77 14.94
N LYS A 73 -3.92 -15.53 16.04
CA LYS A 73 -4.13 -16.19 17.32
C LYS A 73 -5.43 -15.76 18.02
N TYR A 74 -5.73 -14.46 18.05
CA TYR A 74 -6.89 -13.93 18.79
C TYR A 74 -8.21 -14.09 18.01
N PHE A 75 -8.19 -13.94 16.69
CA PHE A 75 -9.42 -13.93 15.89
C PHE A 75 -9.68 -15.24 15.15
N TYR A 76 -8.65 -16.03 14.84
CA TYR A 76 -8.77 -17.17 13.95
C TYR A 76 -8.36 -18.52 14.57
N ASP A 77 -7.80 -18.55 15.78
CA ASP A 77 -7.53 -19.80 16.50
C ASP A 77 -8.70 -20.15 17.45
N PRO A 78 -9.53 -21.17 17.11
CA PRO A 78 -10.69 -21.56 17.92
C PRO A 78 -10.34 -22.23 19.26
N LYS A 79 -9.05 -22.53 19.48
CA LYS A 79 -8.53 -23.11 20.73
C LYS A 79 -7.94 -22.02 21.65
N TYR A 80 -7.77 -20.81 21.16
CA TYR A 80 -7.20 -19.72 21.94
C TYR A 80 -8.13 -19.34 23.10
N GLY A 81 -7.58 -19.31 24.33
CA GLY A 81 -8.33 -18.99 25.55
C GLY A 81 -9.15 -20.15 26.16
N LYS A 82 -9.28 -21.30 25.47
CA LYS A 82 -9.90 -22.50 26.05
C LYS A 82 -8.87 -23.24 26.89
N LYS A 83 -8.91 -23.05 28.21
CA LYS A 83 -8.25 -23.96 29.15
C LYS A 83 -8.88 -25.35 28.96
N ARG A 84 -8.03 -26.37 28.79
CA ARG A 84 -8.45 -27.77 28.90
C ARG A 84 -9.18 -27.99 30.22
#